data_AF-A0A3E0RFP9-F1
#
_entry.id   AF-A0A3E0RFP9-F1
#
_cell.length_a   1.000
_cell.length_b   1.000
_cell.length_c   1.000
_cell.angle_alpha   90.00
_cell.angle_beta   90.00
_cell.angle_gamma   90.00
#
_symmetry.space_group_name_H-M   'P 1'
#
loop_
_entity.id
_entity.type
_entity.pdbx_description
1 polymer ?
#
loop_
_entity_poly.entity_id
_entity_poly.type
_entity_poly.pdbx_seq_one_letter_code
_entity_poly.pdbx_strand_id
1 'polypeptide(L)'
;MPIPPLWRVIYNMNLIVPAELCEPPSEALMFRHLLMVSKYDLLYSNLLFCQEDMVDLYYHYLKSKYLFDFVDDIVTQREKGYFLKVSYIRTENINNILENIRAV
;
A
#
# COMPACT_ATOMS: atom_id res chain seq x y z
N MET A 1 10.29 28.03 -3.02
CA MET A 1 10.01 26.72 -2.41
C MET A 1 8.77 26.18 -3.10
N PRO A 2 8.80 25.00 -3.78
CA PRO A 2 7.65 24.50 -4.51
C PRO A 2 6.56 24.05 -3.53
N ILE A 3 5.31 24.39 -3.85
CA ILE A 3 4.14 23.98 -3.08
C ILE A 3 3.91 22.48 -3.36
N PRO A 4 3.87 21.62 -2.33
CA PRO A 4 3.60 20.21 -2.55
C PRO A 4 2.17 20.02 -3.09
N PRO A 5 1.94 19.05 -3.98
CA PRO A 5 0.60 18.79 -4.51
C PRO A 5 -0.38 18.43 -3.39
N LEU A 6 -1.67 18.79 -3.55
CA LEU A 6 -2.70 18.74 -2.51
C LEU A 6 -2.83 17.39 -1.80
N TRP A 7 -2.66 16.28 -2.52
CA TRP A 7 -2.68 14.94 -1.92
C TRP A 7 -1.60 14.78 -0.84
N ARG A 8 -0.44 15.42 -1.02
CA ARG A 8 0.69 15.39 -0.08
C ARG A 8 0.45 16.24 1.18
N VAL A 9 -0.63 17.03 1.21
CA VAL A 9 -1.05 17.85 2.36
C VAL A 9 -2.14 17.13 3.17
N ILE A 10 -2.91 16.22 2.54
CA ILE A 10 -4.02 15.50 3.18
C ILE A 10 -3.52 14.25 3.93
N TYR A 11 -2.51 13.57 3.37
CA TYR A 11 -1.93 12.38 3.99
C TYR A 11 -0.74 12.76 4.87
N ASN A 12 -0.78 12.33 6.13
CA ASN A 12 0.24 12.69 7.11
C ASN A 12 1.50 11.79 7.02
N MET A 13 1.38 10.60 6.43
CA MET A 13 2.47 9.61 6.38
C MET A 13 2.31 8.64 5.20
N ASN A 14 3.42 8.12 4.69
CA ASN A 14 3.39 7.06 3.66
C ASN A 14 3.33 5.68 4.32
N LEU A 15 2.41 4.83 3.86
CA LEU A 15 2.45 3.39 4.10
C LEU A 15 3.10 2.75 2.88
N ILE A 16 4.26 2.12 3.09
CA ILE A 16 5.03 1.47 2.03
C ILE A 16 4.75 -0.03 2.09
N VAL A 17 4.05 -0.54 1.07
CA VAL A 17 3.60 -1.93 1.00
C VAL A 17 4.39 -2.65 -0.09
N PRO A 18 5.10 -3.76 0.22
CA PRO A 18 5.72 -4.58 -0.80
C PRO A 18 4.69 -5.06 -1.83
N ALA A 19 4.96 -4.85 -3.12
CA ALA A 19 4.01 -5.20 -4.19
C ALA A 19 3.70 -6.70 -4.22
N GLU A 20 4.65 -7.56 -3.84
CA GLU A 20 4.47 -9.01 -3.68
C GLU A 20 3.30 -9.37 -2.75
N LEU A 21 2.91 -8.50 -1.81
CA LEU A 21 1.75 -8.77 -0.94
C LEU A 21 0.40 -8.74 -1.68
N CYS A 22 0.36 -8.32 -2.95
CA CYS A 22 -0.85 -8.38 -3.77
C CYS A 22 -1.12 -9.77 -4.37
N GLU A 23 -0.15 -10.68 -4.29
CA GLU A 23 -0.22 -12.02 -4.87
C GLU A 23 -0.29 -13.13 -3.80
N PRO A 24 -0.64 -14.38 -4.17
CA PRO A 24 -0.65 -15.49 -3.23
C PRO A 24 0.71 -15.64 -2.53
N PRO A 25 0.73 -15.92 -1.21
CA PRO A 25 -0.35 -16.44 -0.38
C PRO A 25 -1.37 -15.40 0.13
N SER A 26 -1.23 -14.11 -0.18
CA SER A 26 -2.20 -13.10 0.24
C SER A 26 -3.54 -13.23 -0.49
N GLU A 27 -4.61 -12.83 0.20
CA GLU A 27 -5.94 -12.73 -0.35
C GLU A 27 -6.13 -11.34 -0.98
N ALA A 28 -6.45 -11.29 -2.27
CA ALA A 28 -6.64 -10.05 -3.02
C ALA A 28 -7.64 -9.09 -2.35
N LEU A 29 -8.74 -9.61 -1.81
CA LEU A 29 -9.74 -8.80 -1.10
C LEU A 29 -9.21 -8.22 0.21
N MET A 30 -8.36 -8.96 0.93
CA MET A 30 -7.77 -8.50 2.19
C MET A 30 -6.65 -7.48 1.95
N PHE A 31 -5.86 -7.66 0.89
CA PHE A 31 -4.93 -6.64 0.41
C PHE A 31 -5.68 -5.34 0.06
N ARG A 32 -6.78 -5.42 -0.71
CA ARG A 32 -7.61 -4.26 -1.03
C ARG A 32 -8.23 -3.62 0.22
N HIS A 33 -8.70 -4.43 1.16
CA HIS A 33 -9.26 -3.96 2.43
C HIS A 33 -8.21 -3.21 3.26
N LEU A 34 -6.99 -3.74 3.36
CA LEU A 34 -5.86 -3.07 4.02
C LEU A 34 -5.64 -1.67 3.45
N LEU A 35 -5.52 -1.56 2.12
CA LEU A 35 -5.26 -0.29 1.44
C LEU A 35 -6.42 0.70 1.60
N MET A 36 -7.65 0.22 1.61
CA MET A 36 -8.84 1.05 1.81
C MET A 36 -8.85 1.66 3.21
N VAL A 37 -8.66 0.83 4.25
CA VAL A 37 -8.65 1.28 5.65
C VAL A 37 -7.46 2.19 5.91
N SER A 38 -6.27 1.86 5.39
CA SER A 38 -5.09 2.71 5.56
C SER A 38 -5.29 4.10 4.94
N LYS A 39 -5.96 4.18 3.78
CA LYS A 39 -6.21 5.45 3.09
C LYS A 39 -7.27 6.31 3.78
N TYR A 40 -8.42 5.73 4.11
CA TYR A 40 -9.57 6.51 4.58
C TYR A 40 -9.63 6.65 6.11
N ASP A 41 -9.31 5.59 6.86
CA ASP A 41 -9.43 5.61 8.31
C ASP A 41 -8.15 6.12 8.97
N LEU A 42 -6.99 5.83 8.38
CA LEU A 42 -5.67 6.12 8.94
C LEU A 42 -4.93 7.24 8.20
N LEU A 43 -5.50 7.75 7.09
CA LEU A 43 -4.94 8.87 6.30
C LEU A 43 -3.49 8.65 5.84
N TYR A 44 -3.14 7.41 5.48
CA TYR A 44 -1.89 7.09 4.83
C TYR A 44 -1.96 7.33 3.31
N SER A 45 -0.82 7.75 2.74
CA SER A 45 -0.56 7.62 1.31
C SER A 45 0.01 6.23 1.04
N ASN A 46 -0.69 5.42 0.27
CA ASN A 46 -0.31 4.03 0.01
C ASN A 46 0.64 3.93 -1.17
N LEU A 47 1.91 3.61 -0.90
CA LEU A 47 2.95 3.45 -1.91
C LEU A 47 3.27 1.96 -2.06
N LEU A 48 3.21 1.44 -3.28
CA LEU A 48 3.66 0.08 -3.56
C LEU A 48 5.14 0.07 -3.91
N PHE A 49 5.91 -0.74 -3.19
CA PHE A 49 7.33 -0.89 -3.41
C PHE A 49 7.63 -2.15 -4.23
N CYS A 50 8.32 -1.99 -5.36
CA CYS A 50 8.82 -3.09 -6.18
C CYS A 50 10.15 -2.72 -6.87
N GLN A 51 10.78 -3.69 -7.54
CA GLN A 51 11.96 -3.44 -8.37
C GLN A 51 11.58 -2.69 -9.66
N GLU A 52 12.53 -1.94 -10.23
CA GLU A 52 12.29 -1.08 -11.40
C GLU A 52 11.74 -1.83 -12.62
N ASP A 53 12.21 -3.05 -12.85
CA ASP A 53 11.77 -3.93 -13.94
C ASP A 53 10.41 -4.58 -13.71
N MET A 54 9.84 -4.46 -12.50
CA MET A 54 8.56 -5.05 -12.11
C MET A 54 7.41 -4.04 -12.06
N VAL A 55 7.67 -2.75 -12.28
CA VAL A 55 6.65 -1.68 -12.16
C VAL A 55 5.46 -1.94 -13.10
N ASP A 56 5.73 -2.15 -14.38
CA ASP A 56 4.68 -2.39 -15.38
C ASP A 56 3.89 -3.67 -15.09
N LEU A 57 4.59 -4.73 -14.65
CA LEU A 57 3.98 -6.01 -14.29
C LEU A 57 2.94 -5.83 -13.18
N TYR A 58 3.35 -5.21 -12.06
CA TYR A 58 2.45 -4.98 -10.92
C TYR A 58 1.35 -3.98 -11.27
N TYR A 59 1.65 -2.93 -12.03
CA TYR A 59 0.65 -1.97 -12.49
C TYR A 59 -0.48 -2.68 -13.28
N HIS A 60 -0.11 -3.47 -14.29
CA HIS A 60 -1.07 -4.20 -15.12
C HIS A 60 -1.82 -5.26 -14.32
N TYR A 61 -1.13 -6.02 -13.46
CA TYR A 61 -1.76 -7.03 -12.60
C TYR A 61 -2.83 -6.40 -11.70
N LEU A 62 -2.49 -5.35 -10.95
CA LEU A 62 -3.39 -4.68 -10.01
C LEU A 62 -4.57 -4.03 -10.72
N LYS A 63 -4.34 -3.39 -11.89
CA LYS A 63 -5.42 -2.83 -12.70
C LYS A 63 -6.37 -3.91 -13.21
N SER A 64 -5.86 -5.03 -13.71
CA SER A 64 -6.68 -6.14 -14.21
C SER A 64 -7.56 -6.79 -13.12
N LYS A 65 -7.13 -6.70 -11.86
CA LYS A 65 -7.82 -7.27 -10.68
C LYS A 65 -8.62 -6.24 -9.88
N TYR A 66 -8.68 -4.98 -10.31
CA TYR A 66 -9.32 -3.89 -9.56
C TYR A 66 -8.75 -3.72 -8.13
N LEU A 67 -7.45 -3.91 -7.98
CA LEU A 67 -6.72 -3.76 -6.71
C LEU A 67 -5.96 -2.43 -6.62
N PHE A 68 -5.92 -1.65 -7.71
CA PHE A 68 -5.19 -0.39 -7.78
C PHE A 68 -5.96 0.82 -7.24
N ASP A 69 -7.23 0.67 -6.88
CA ASP A 69 -8.14 1.79 -6.54
C ASP A 69 -7.63 2.66 -5.37
N PHE A 70 -6.87 2.06 -4.46
CA PHE A 70 -6.40 2.71 -3.24
C PHE A 70 -4.88 2.87 -3.18
N VAL A 71 -4.19 2.58 -4.29
CA VAL A 71 -2.75 2.80 -4.45
C VAL A 71 -2.54 4.22 -4.95
N ASP A 72 -1.68 4.98 -4.27
CA ASP A 72 -1.35 6.35 -4.67
C ASP A 72 -0.20 6.38 -5.69
N ASP A 73 0.81 5.51 -5.52
CA ASP A 73 1.93 5.40 -6.45
C ASP A 73 2.63 4.04 -6.37
N ILE A 74 3.40 3.70 -7.41
CA ILE A 74 4.38 2.59 -7.39
C ILE A 74 5.77 3.20 -7.36
N VAL A 75 6.53 2.88 -6.32
CA VAL A 75 7.87 3.42 -6.07
C VAL A 75 8.92 2.32 -6.12
N THR A 76 10.08 2.64 -6.66
CA THR A 76 11.21 1.70 -6.82
C THR A 76 12.36 2.00 -5.86
N GLN A 77 12.35 3.21 -5.30
CA GLN A 77 13.32 3.68 -4.33
C GLN A 77 12.70 3.71 -2.93
N ARG A 78 13.57 3.65 -1.92
CA ARG A 78 13.12 3.65 -0.54
C ARG A 78 12.60 5.04 -0.15
N GLU A 79 11.29 5.14 0.02
CA GLU A 79 10.62 6.34 0.51
C GLU A 79 10.63 6.44 2.05
N LYS A 80 10.39 7.65 2.57
CA LYS A 80 10.15 7.85 4.01
C LYS A 80 8.72 7.44 4.34
N GLY A 81 8.55 6.62 5.37
CA GLY A 81 7.24 6.15 5.82
C GLY A 81 7.34 4.87 6.64
N TYR A 82 6.18 4.29 6.96
CA TYR A 82 6.11 2.99 7.61
C TYR A 82 6.18 1.89 6.55
N PHE A 83 7.21 1.04 6.64
CA PHE A 83 7.37 -0.09 5.73
C PHE A 83 6.68 -1.33 6.33
N LEU A 84 5.69 -1.86 5.62
CA LEU A 84 4.91 -3.00 6.10
C LEU A 84 5.77 -4.27 6.09
N LYS A 85 5.97 -4.85 7.28
CA LYS A 85 6.78 -6.07 7.49
C LYS A 85 5.88 -7.25 7.83
N VAL A 86 5.27 -7.84 6.81
CA VAL A 86 4.44 -9.05 6.93
C VAL A 86 4.73 -9.97 5.77
N SER A 87 4.51 -11.28 5.94
CA SER A 87 4.74 -12.26 4.88
C SER A 87 3.52 -12.46 3.97
N TYR A 88 2.31 -12.18 4.48
CA TYR A 88 1.06 -12.34 3.75
C TYR A 88 -0.07 -11.54 4.39
N ILE A 89 -1.14 -11.29 3.64
CA ILE A 89 -2.34 -10.60 4.12
C ILE A 89 -3.55 -11.52 3.86
N ARG A 90 -4.22 -11.95 4.92
CA ARG A 90 -5.38 -12.84 4.88
C ARG A 90 -6.40 -12.43 5.93
N THR A 91 -7.59 -13.01 5.82
CA THR A 91 -8.69 -12.75 6.75
C THR A 91 -8.29 -13.03 8.22
N GLU A 92 -7.44 -14.03 8.45
CA GLU A 92 -6.97 -14.41 9.80
C GLU A 92 -6.00 -13.41 10.46
N ASN A 93 -5.29 -12.59 9.70
CA ASN A 93 -4.25 -11.70 10.24
C ASN A 93 -4.49 -10.21 9.98
N ILE A 94 -5.45 -9.84 9.13
CA ILE A 94 -5.69 -8.45 8.71
C ILE A 94 -5.93 -7.50 9.89
N ASN A 95 -6.68 -7.91 10.91
CA ASN A 95 -6.96 -7.06 12.07
C ASN A 95 -5.69 -6.74 12.85
N ASN A 96 -4.83 -7.73 13.09
CA ASN A 96 -3.54 -7.53 13.76
C ASN A 96 -2.64 -6.59 12.93
N ILE A 97 -2.67 -6.69 11.60
CA ILE A 97 -1.91 -5.79 10.72
C ILE A 97 -2.42 -4.35 10.86
N LEU A 98 -3.74 -4.17 10.83
CA LEU A 98 -4.39 -2.86 10.95
C LEU A 98 -4.13 -2.20 12.32
N GLU A 99 -4.15 -2.96 13.39
CA GLU A 99 -3.80 -2.47 14.74
C GLU A 99 -2.34 -2.02 14.81
N ASN A 100 -1.42 -2.80 14.23
CA ASN A 100 0.00 -2.47 14.21
C ASN A 100 0.28 -1.17 13.44
N ILE A 101 -0.33 -0.96 12.26
CA ILE A 101 -0.10 0.27 11.48
C ILE A 101 -0.80 1.50 12.10
N ARG A 102 -1.82 1.30 12.93
CA ARG A 102 -2.52 2.38 13.65
C ARG A 102 -1.72 2.88 14.85
N ALA A 103 -0.88 2.04 15.43
CA ALA A 103 -0.06 2.36 16.60
C ALA A 103 1.22 3.16 16.27
N VAL A 104 1.49 3.42 14.99
CA VAL A 104 2.65 4.17 14.48
C VAL A 104 2.30 5.63 14.31
#